data_AF-A0A494WZE8-F1
#
_entry.id   AF-A0A494WZE8-F1
#
_cell.length_a   1.000
_cell.length_b   1.000
_cell.length_c   1.000
_cell.angle_alpha   90.00
_cell.angle_beta   90.00
_cell.angle_gamma   90.00
#
_symmetry.space_group_name_H-M   'P 1'
#
loop_
_entity.id
_entity.type
_entity.pdbx_description
1 polymer ?
#
loop_
_entity_poly.entity_id
_entity_poly.type
_entity_poly.pdbx_seq_one_letter_code
_entity_poly.pdbx_strand_id
1 'polypeptide(L)'
;MASACDLVPFQIAGDSGKAGPITIGLGEPDNVAHPTAWQGPLTISTASTPTCTVSDAVSIIERPIVSARGVLFVQTYSGSTHFVYAVDASTCAVIWRSDGFAGTAIFGTNTVVVGAKTTPLDQACHPE
;
A
#
# COMPACT_ATOMS: atom_id res chain seq x y z
N MET A 1 26.45 4.01 -4.71
CA MET A 1 25.67 2.76 -4.88
C MET A 1 24.24 3.10 -4.55
N ALA A 2 23.35 2.99 -5.54
CA ALA A 2 21.91 3.11 -5.34
C ALA A 2 21.46 2.02 -4.36
N SER A 3 20.98 2.39 -3.16
CA SER A 3 20.39 1.41 -2.26
C SER A 3 19.07 0.92 -2.87
N ALA A 4 18.82 -0.37 -2.84
CA ALA A 4 17.61 -0.96 -3.38
C ALA A 4 16.36 -0.50 -2.58
N CYS A 5 15.21 -0.53 -3.23
CA CYS A 5 13.88 -0.43 -2.64
C CYS A 5 13.56 -1.77 -1.96
N ASP A 6 14.02 -1.88 -0.71
CA ASP A 6 13.65 -2.98 0.18
C ASP A 6 12.27 -2.69 0.76
N LEU A 7 11.24 -3.29 0.14
CA LEU A 7 9.85 -3.13 0.55
C LEU A 7 9.61 -3.82 1.90
N VAL A 8 9.29 -3.03 2.92
CA VAL A 8 9.03 -3.52 4.28
C VAL A 8 7.54 -3.66 4.52
N PRO A 9 7.04 -4.83 4.96
CA PRO A 9 5.63 -5.01 5.26
C PRO A 9 5.22 -4.28 6.55
N PHE A 10 4.04 -3.68 6.52
CA PHE A 10 3.41 -3.15 7.72
C PHE A 10 2.99 -4.27 8.67
N GLN A 11 3.26 -4.07 9.95
CA GLN A 11 2.70 -4.87 11.02
C GLN A 11 1.27 -4.38 11.29
N ILE A 12 0.27 -5.12 10.82
CA ILE A 12 -1.14 -4.75 10.95
C ILE A 12 -1.77 -5.43 12.17
N ALA A 13 -2.40 -4.65 13.04
CA ALA A 13 -3.14 -5.07 14.21
C ALA A 13 -4.51 -4.37 14.25
N GLY A 14 -5.59 -5.16 14.16
CA GLY A 14 -6.95 -4.63 14.06
C GLY A 14 -7.14 -3.80 12.78
N ASP A 15 -7.45 -2.52 12.95
CA ASP A 15 -7.69 -1.52 11.92
C ASP A 15 -6.49 -0.59 11.65
N SER A 16 -5.33 -0.87 12.25
CA SER A 16 -4.15 -0.02 12.15
C SER A 16 -2.88 -0.80 11.79
N GLY A 17 -1.90 -0.09 11.24
CA GLY A 17 -0.65 -0.66 10.80
C GLY A 17 0.55 0.22 11.10
N LYS A 18 1.73 -0.38 11.31
CA LYS A 18 2.99 0.36 11.42
C LYS A 18 4.13 -0.25 10.61
N ALA A 19 4.92 0.62 9.98
CA ALA A 19 6.20 0.29 9.35
C ALA A 19 7.18 1.45 9.58
N GLY A 20 8.18 1.23 10.44
CA GLY A 20 9.12 2.29 10.83
C GLY A 20 8.40 3.53 11.38
N PRO A 21 8.62 4.73 10.81
CA PRO A 21 7.99 5.98 11.28
C PRO A 21 6.57 6.20 10.74
N ILE A 22 6.06 5.31 9.88
CA ILE A 22 4.75 5.46 9.25
C ILE A 22 3.72 4.63 10.01
N THR A 23 2.64 5.27 10.42
CA THR A 23 1.44 4.63 10.95
C THR A 23 0.30 4.81 9.95
N ILE A 24 -0.49 3.76 9.74
CA ILE A 24 -1.67 3.79 8.90
C ILE A 24 -2.92 3.38 9.68
N GLY A 25 -4.05 3.97 9.32
CA GLY A 25 -5.38 3.50 9.69
C GLY A 25 -6.09 2.99 8.43
N LEU A 26 -6.74 1.84 8.53
CA LEU A 26 -7.32 1.12 7.40
C LEU A 26 -8.85 1.24 7.34
N GLY A 27 -9.49 1.77 8.38
CA GLY A 27 -10.93 1.80 8.52
C GLY A 27 -11.51 0.47 9.01
N GLU A 28 -12.82 0.27 8.80
CA GLU A 28 -13.53 -0.89 9.34
C GLU A 28 -13.07 -2.21 8.67
N PRO A 29 -12.70 -3.25 9.45
CA PRO A 29 -12.36 -4.55 8.90
C PRO A 29 -13.62 -5.32 8.45
N ASP A 30 -13.46 -6.19 7.47
CA ASP A 30 -14.48 -7.17 7.06
C ASP A 30 -14.89 -8.13 8.20
N ASN A 31 -13.93 -8.47 9.06
CA ASN A 31 -14.13 -9.29 10.24
C ASN A 31 -13.26 -8.77 11.39
N VAL A 32 -13.87 -8.35 12.49
CA VAL A 32 -13.15 -7.78 13.65
C VAL A 32 -12.21 -8.75 14.35
N ALA A 33 -12.48 -10.07 14.31
CA ALA A 33 -11.64 -11.08 14.96
C ALA A 33 -10.48 -11.53 14.07
N HIS A 34 -10.74 -11.64 12.76
CA HIS A 34 -9.76 -12.09 11.77
C HIS A 34 -9.87 -11.25 10.48
N PRO A 35 -9.38 -9.98 10.51
CA PRO A 35 -9.48 -9.11 9.34
C PRO A 35 -8.70 -9.65 8.15
N THR A 36 -9.36 -9.70 7.00
CA THR A 36 -8.72 -10.02 5.71
C THR A 36 -8.72 -8.83 4.76
N ALA A 37 -9.71 -7.94 4.91
CA ALA A 37 -9.80 -6.70 4.16
C ALA A 37 -10.36 -5.55 5.02
N TRP A 38 -10.10 -4.31 4.62
CA TRP A 38 -10.60 -3.11 5.30
C TRP A 38 -11.28 -2.15 4.35
N GLN A 39 -12.40 -1.57 4.75
CA GLN A 39 -13.22 -0.72 3.89
C GLN A 39 -12.55 0.61 3.50
N GLY A 40 -11.55 1.05 4.26
CA GLY A 40 -11.06 2.43 4.20
C GLY A 40 -11.89 3.36 5.10
N PRO A 41 -11.55 4.66 5.13
CA PRO A 41 -10.50 5.28 4.34
C PRO A 41 -9.09 4.93 4.84
N LEU A 42 -8.12 4.87 3.92
CA LEU A 42 -6.72 4.78 4.30
C LEU A 42 -6.26 6.15 4.83
N THR A 43 -5.85 6.18 6.09
CA THR A 43 -5.20 7.34 6.70
C THR A 43 -3.73 7.06 6.93
N ILE A 44 -2.88 8.07 6.75
CA ILE A 44 -1.44 7.96 6.94
C ILE A 44 -0.99 9.05 7.90
N SER A 45 -0.19 8.67 8.87
CA SER A 45 0.48 9.57 9.81
C SER A 45 1.97 9.26 9.84
N THR A 46 2.80 10.30 9.82
CA THR A 46 4.26 10.16 9.97
C THR A 46 4.74 11.01 11.13
N ALA A 47 5.97 10.78 11.60
CA ALA A 47 6.55 11.62 12.65
C ALA A 47 6.68 13.10 12.25
N SER A 48 6.74 13.40 10.94
CA SER A 48 6.99 14.73 10.39
C SER A 48 5.77 15.42 9.79
N THR A 49 4.68 14.70 9.53
CA THR A 49 3.49 15.23 8.86
C THR A 49 2.22 14.94 9.66
N PRO A 50 1.27 15.88 9.73
CA PRO A 50 -0.06 15.60 10.26
C PRO A 50 -0.72 14.44 9.52
N THR A 51 -1.63 13.74 10.20
CA THR A 51 -2.41 12.68 9.58
C THR A 51 -3.18 13.21 8.37
N CYS A 52 -3.07 12.52 7.24
CA CYS A 52 -3.82 12.79 6.03
C CYS A 52 -4.64 11.56 5.61
N THR A 53 -5.59 11.78 4.71
CA THR A 53 -6.47 10.72 4.18
C THR A 53 -6.20 10.56 2.69
N VAL A 54 -6.00 9.32 2.27
CA VAL A 54 -5.82 8.94 0.86
C VAL A 54 -7.18 8.95 0.16
N SER A 55 -7.18 9.14 -1.16
CA SER A 55 -8.39 9.08 -1.98
C SER A 55 -9.23 7.82 -1.70
N ASP A 56 -10.57 7.98 -1.69
CA ASP A 56 -11.56 6.89 -1.51
C ASP A 56 -11.45 5.77 -2.56
N ALA A 57 -10.75 6.03 -3.67
CA ALA A 57 -10.39 5.01 -4.64
C ALA A 57 -9.49 3.90 -4.05
N VAL A 58 -8.79 4.18 -2.94
CA VAL A 58 -8.03 3.20 -2.16
C VAL A 58 -8.90 2.71 -1.00
N SER A 59 -9.83 1.83 -1.34
CA SER A 59 -10.77 1.17 -0.43
C SER A 59 -10.74 -0.34 -0.62
N ILE A 60 -11.35 -1.09 0.30
CA ILE A 60 -11.30 -2.57 0.28
C ILE A 60 -9.85 -3.06 0.20
N ILE A 61 -9.06 -2.60 1.17
CA ILE A 61 -7.61 -2.77 1.28
C ILE A 61 -7.30 -4.18 1.74
N GLU A 62 -6.28 -4.82 1.18
CA GLU A 62 -5.83 -6.17 1.53
C GLU A 62 -4.39 -6.18 2.05
N ARG A 63 -4.01 -7.27 2.73
CA ARG A 63 -2.61 -7.57 3.05
C ARG A 63 -1.90 -8.24 1.85
N PRO A 64 -0.57 -8.08 1.72
CA PRO A 64 0.29 -7.22 2.52
C PRO A 64 0.22 -5.76 2.07
N ILE A 65 0.41 -4.84 3.01
CA ILE A 65 0.73 -3.44 2.72
C ILE A 65 2.22 -3.29 2.97
N VAL A 66 2.95 -2.73 2.01
CA VAL A 66 4.41 -2.57 2.11
C VAL A 66 4.80 -1.11 1.89
N SER A 67 5.99 -0.73 2.35
CA SER A 67 6.55 0.59 2.03
C SER A 67 8.05 0.57 1.84
N ALA A 68 8.54 1.52 1.05
CA ALA A 68 9.94 1.90 0.98
C ALA A 68 10.05 3.39 0.66
N ARG A 69 11.01 4.08 1.27
CA ARG A 69 11.33 5.50 1.00
C ARG A 69 10.14 6.47 1.00
N GLY A 70 9.15 6.22 1.86
CA GLY A 70 7.96 7.08 1.95
C GLY A 70 6.89 6.81 0.89
N VAL A 71 7.04 5.75 0.10
CA VAL A 71 6.01 5.25 -0.81
C VAL A 71 5.36 4.01 -0.19
N LEU A 72 4.03 4.02 -0.06
CA LEU A 72 3.25 2.85 0.35
C LEU A 72 2.70 2.15 -0.89
N PHE A 73 2.72 0.83 -0.88
CA PHE A 73 2.05 0.01 -1.86
C PHE A 73 0.88 -0.70 -1.21
N VAL A 74 -0.31 -0.47 -1.73
CA VAL A 74 -1.57 -0.90 -1.15
C VAL A 74 -2.32 -1.70 -2.20
N GLN A 75 -2.56 -2.97 -1.91
CA GLN A 75 -3.44 -3.79 -2.73
C GLN A 75 -4.90 -3.55 -2.32
N THR A 76 -5.77 -3.44 -3.31
CA THR A 76 -7.23 -3.40 -3.12
C THR A 76 -7.92 -4.35 -4.08
N TYR A 77 -9.21 -4.62 -3.84
CA TYR A 77 -10.03 -5.33 -4.80
C TYR A 77 -11.41 -4.69 -5.01
N SER A 78 -11.97 -4.93 -6.20
CA SER A 78 -13.35 -4.62 -6.54
C SER A 78 -13.93 -5.78 -7.35
N GLY A 79 -14.92 -6.46 -6.78
CA GLY A 79 -15.42 -7.73 -7.33
C GLY A 79 -14.31 -8.78 -7.36
N SER A 80 -13.93 -9.23 -8.56
CA SER A 80 -12.84 -10.20 -8.78
C SER A 80 -11.56 -9.55 -9.35
N THR A 81 -11.49 -8.21 -9.38
CA THR A 81 -10.35 -7.47 -9.92
C THR A 81 -9.57 -6.83 -8.79
N HIS A 82 -8.26 -7.04 -8.76
CA HIS A 82 -7.33 -6.42 -7.83
C HIS A 82 -6.59 -5.26 -8.50
N PHE A 83 -6.14 -4.32 -7.67
CA PHE A 83 -5.31 -3.19 -8.05
C PHE A 83 -4.22 -2.99 -7.01
N VAL A 84 -3.06 -2.48 -7.43
CA VAL A 84 -2.05 -1.94 -6.52
C VAL A 84 -1.98 -0.43 -6.73
N TYR A 85 -2.03 0.30 -5.63
CA TYR A 85 -1.81 1.74 -5.58
C TYR A 85 -0.45 2.02 -4.96
N ALA A 86 0.32 2.93 -5.56
CA ALA A 86 1.45 3.56 -4.89
C ALA A 86 1.01 4.91 -4.36
N VAL A 87 1.25 5.16 -3.08
CA VAL A 87 0.80 6.35 -2.35
C VAL A 87 1.99 7.01 -1.68
N ASP A 88 2.14 8.32 -1.88
CA ASP A 88 3.12 9.13 -1.16
C ASP A 88 2.65 9.30 0.30
N ALA A 89 3.47 8.86 1.25
CA ALA A 89 3.15 8.84 2.68
C ALA A 89 3.03 10.24 3.30
N SER A 90 3.69 11.23 2.71
CA SER A 90 3.78 12.58 3.25
C SER A 90 2.59 13.45 2.81
N THR A 91 2.04 13.16 1.63
CA THR A 91 0.96 13.93 0.99
C THR A 91 -0.35 13.15 0.87
N CYS A 92 -0.36 11.85 1.14
CA CYS A 92 -1.47 10.93 0.87
C CYS A 92 -1.90 10.88 -0.61
N ALA A 93 -1.07 11.39 -1.52
CA ALA A 93 -1.37 11.39 -2.95
C ALA A 93 -1.15 10.00 -3.55
N VAL A 94 -2.13 9.53 -4.32
CA VAL A 94 -1.93 8.38 -5.21
C VAL A 94 -1.02 8.84 -6.35
N ILE A 95 0.18 8.28 -6.42
CA ILE A 95 1.18 8.63 -7.44
C ILE A 95 1.19 7.63 -8.60
N TRP A 96 0.67 6.42 -8.38
CA TRP A 96 0.52 5.40 -9.41
C TRP A 96 -0.58 4.41 -9.06
N ARG A 97 -1.15 3.79 -10.08
CA ARG A 97 -2.10 2.68 -9.98
C ARG A 97 -1.81 1.65 -11.06
N SER A 98 -1.84 0.38 -10.70
CA SER A 98 -1.70 -0.73 -11.65
C SER A 98 -2.88 -0.84 -12.61
N ASP A 99 -2.68 -1.62 -13.68
CA ASP A 99 -3.81 -2.22 -14.39
C ASP A 99 -4.53 -3.22 -13.48
N GLY A 100 -5.79 -3.55 -13.80
CA GLY A 100 -6.53 -4.57 -13.06
C GLY A 100 -5.95 -5.97 -13.30
N PHE A 101 -5.86 -6.76 -12.24
CA PHE A 101 -5.31 -8.12 -12.32
C PHE A 101 -6.08 -9.10 -11.44
N ALA A 102 -5.85 -10.39 -11.65
CA ALA A 102 -6.37 -11.46 -10.81
C ALA A 102 -5.29 -11.97 -9.85
N GLY A 103 -5.68 -12.36 -8.64
CA GLY A 103 -4.77 -12.89 -7.62
C GLY A 103 -4.08 -11.79 -6.82
N THR A 104 -2.94 -12.13 -6.21
CA THR A 104 -2.23 -11.25 -5.27
C THR A 104 -0.96 -10.68 -5.93
N ALA A 105 -0.65 -9.42 -5.63
CA ALA A 105 0.59 -8.78 -6.04
C ALA A 105 1.80 -9.39 -5.32
N ILE A 106 2.93 -9.42 -6.02
CA ILE A 106 4.22 -9.82 -5.44
C ILE A 106 5.10 -8.58 -5.35
N PHE A 107 5.54 -8.28 -4.13
CA PHE A 107 6.41 -7.14 -3.82
C PHE A 107 7.86 -7.64 -3.69
N GLY A 108 8.67 -7.37 -4.71
CA GLY A 108 10.07 -7.79 -4.78
C GLY A 108 11.04 -6.65 -4.48
N THR A 109 12.34 -6.95 -4.52
CA THR A 109 13.39 -5.92 -4.47
C THR A 109 13.38 -5.11 -5.76
N ASN A 110 13.04 -3.82 -5.67
CA ASN A 110 12.88 -2.90 -6.81
C ASN A 110 11.76 -3.25 -7.81
N THR A 111 10.81 -4.13 -7.47
CA THR A 111 9.74 -4.49 -8.41
C THR A 111 8.41 -4.70 -7.72
N VAL A 112 7.34 -4.40 -8.45
CA VAL A 112 5.97 -4.79 -8.14
C VAL A 112 5.47 -5.66 -9.29
N VAL A 113 5.06 -6.88 -8.99
CA VAL A 113 4.52 -7.80 -9.99
C VAL A 113 3.03 -7.97 -9.76
N VAL A 114 2.24 -7.73 -10.81
CA VAL A 114 0.78 -7.86 -10.82
C VAL A 114 0.36 -8.73 -12.00
N GLY A 115 -0.25 -9.88 -11.73
CA GLY A 115 -0.49 -10.90 -12.75
C GLY A 115 0.81 -11.27 -13.48
N ALA A 116 0.88 -11.02 -14.79
CA ALA A 116 2.08 -11.25 -15.62
C ALA A 116 2.95 -9.99 -15.82
N LYS A 117 2.53 -8.83 -15.32
CA LYS A 117 3.22 -7.55 -15.51
C LYS A 117 4.21 -7.33 -14.36
N THR A 118 5.47 -7.09 -14.71
CA THR A 118 6.50 -6.65 -13.75
C THR A 118 6.74 -5.16 -13.96
N THR A 119 6.54 -4.37 -12.91
CA THR A 119 6.78 -2.93 -12.88
C THR A 119 8.03 -2.65 -12.05
N PRO A 120 9.10 -2.10 -12.63
CA PRO A 120 10.29 -1.71 -11.89
C PRO A 120 10.01 -0.48 -11.02
N LEU A 121 10.83 -0.33 -9.97
CA LEU A 121 10.84 0.82 -9.09
C LEU A 121 12.10 1.64 -9.33
N ASP A 122 11.92 2.96 -9.45
CA ASP A 122 13.00 3.93 -9.59
C ASP A 122 13.82 4.08 -8.29
N GLN A 123 14.76 5.02 -8.28
CA GLN A 123 15.57 5.32 -7.10
C GLN A 123 14.80 5.99 -5.95
N ALA A 124 13.61 6.53 -6.18
CA ALA A 124 12.72 7.01 -5.13
C ALA A 124 11.69 5.94 -4.71
N CYS A 125 11.75 4.74 -5.28
CA CYS A 125 10.78 3.68 -5.14
C CYS A 125 9.40 4.00 -5.75
N HIS A 126 9.36 4.84 -6.77
CA HIS A 126 8.18 5.06 -7.61
C HIS A 126 8.12 4.02 -8.74
N PRO A 127 6.92 3.52 -9.08
CA PRO A 127 6.70 2.70 -10.27
C PRO A 127 7.06 3.41 -11.59
N GLU A 128 7.72 2.68 -12.51
CA GLU A 128 8.05 3.12 -13.88
C GLU A 128 7.29 2.34 -14.98
#